data_AF-A0A453MB86-F1
#
_entry.id   AF-A0A453MB86-F1
#
_cell.length_a   1.000
_cell.length_b   1.000
_cell.length_c   1.000
_cell.angle_alpha   90.00
_cell.angle_beta   90.00
_cell.angle_gamma   90.00
#
_symmetry.space_group_name_H-M   'P 1'
#
loop_
_entity.id
_entity.type
_entity.pdbx_description
1 polymer ?
#
loop_
_entity_poly.entity_id
_entity_poly.type
_entity_poly.pdbx_seq_one_letter_code
_entity_poly.pdbx_strand_id
1 'polypeptide(L)'
;RKPVKAAIAASAEYVSGLLPSHLAYSSAHETASEDWTWSVGCNPLSISSKGWQLSEFQQDVIARNYIITGVEESIRVVNSAIQRLVTERTSEQGFKIFKTKESVMVEKYNSVVNMWRRVAFMSRGLRYGDAVKLMSSLEEASNGFSHAVNSTISNLHPAKCARQRKIDVQLDMTTIPAFIVVFGLLWFLLRPRRPKPKIN
;
A
#
# COMPACT_ATOMS: atom_id res chain seq x y z
N ARG A 1 12.21 18.92 -39.67
CA ARG A 1 12.47 18.05 -38.50
C ARG A 1 11.63 16.79 -38.64
N LYS A 2 12.18 15.59 -38.38
CA LYS A 2 11.40 14.34 -38.40
C LYS A 2 10.73 14.15 -37.02
N PRO A 3 9.41 14.30 -36.88
CA PRO A 3 8.74 14.26 -35.57
C PRO A 3 8.84 12.88 -34.90
N VAL A 4 8.98 11.82 -35.70
CA VAL A 4 9.07 10.44 -35.22
C VAL A 4 10.28 10.21 -34.30
N LYS A 5 11.46 10.79 -34.62
CA LYS A 5 12.66 10.63 -33.77
C LYS A 5 12.44 11.25 -32.39
N ALA A 6 11.81 12.42 -32.33
CA ALA A 6 11.49 13.10 -31.07
C ALA A 6 10.43 12.32 -30.28
N ALA A 7 9.40 11.81 -30.95
CA ALA A 7 8.38 10.98 -30.32
C ALA A 7 8.97 9.70 -29.70
N ILE A 8 9.83 8.99 -30.43
CA ILE A 8 10.50 7.77 -29.92
C ILE A 8 11.42 8.10 -28.74
N ALA A 9 12.21 9.18 -28.82
CA ALA A 9 13.08 9.60 -27.71
C ALA A 9 12.26 9.92 -26.46
N ALA A 10 11.18 10.70 -26.60
CA ALA A 10 10.30 11.04 -25.49
C ALA A 10 9.62 9.80 -24.90
N SER A 11 9.16 8.85 -25.74
CA SER A 11 8.59 7.59 -25.26
C SER A 11 9.62 6.71 -24.54
N ALA A 12 10.85 6.63 -25.05
CA ALA A 12 11.92 5.85 -24.43
C ALA A 12 12.31 6.43 -23.05
N GLU A 13 12.42 7.76 -22.96
CA GLU A 13 12.66 8.46 -21.70
C GLU A 13 11.50 8.24 -20.73
N TYR A 14 10.25 8.44 -21.17
CA TYR A 14 9.08 8.30 -20.31
C TYR A 14 8.85 6.86 -19.81
N VAL A 15 8.96 5.87 -20.68
CA VAL A 15 8.65 4.47 -20.34
C VAL A 15 9.79 3.79 -19.58
N SER A 16 11.04 4.13 -19.92
CA SER A 16 12.20 3.36 -19.47
C SER A 16 13.31 4.18 -18.83
N GLY A 17 13.15 5.51 -18.76
CA GLY A 17 14.19 6.42 -18.29
C GLY A 17 15.43 6.44 -19.19
N LEU A 18 15.33 5.96 -20.43
CA LEU A 18 16.46 5.89 -21.34
C LEU A 18 16.72 7.27 -21.95
N LEU A 19 17.81 7.89 -21.53
CA LEU A 19 18.28 9.14 -22.11
C LEU A 19 19.07 8.88 -23.41
N PRO A 20 18.95 9.78 -24.41
CA PRO A 20 19.71 9.68 -25.64
C PRO A 20 21.22 9.81 -25.37
N SER A 21 22.00 8.82 -25.83
CA SER A 21 23.46 8.83 -25.71
C SER A 21 24.08 9.94 -26.55
N HIS A 22 25.06 10.65 -25.99
CA HIS A 22 25.82 11.72 -26.66
C HIS A 22 24.96 12.88 -27.22
N LEU A 23 23.83 13.15 -26.58
CA LEU A 23 23.06 14.37 -26.78
C LEU A 23 23.40 15.36 -25.64
N ALA A 24 23.97 16.51 -25.99
CA ALA A 24 24.18 17.61 -25.04
C ALA A 24 22.99 18.58 -25.11
N TYR A 25 22.34 18.83 -23.97
CA TYR A 25 21.19 19.73 -23.88
C TYR A 25 21.55 21.00 -23.10
N SER A 26 21.27 22.16 -23.68
CA SER A 26 21.40 23.44 -23.02
C SER A 26 20.07 23.81 -22.36
N SER A 27 20.01 23.69 -21.03
CA SER A 27 18.81 24.08 -20.28
C SER A 27 18.50 25.58 -20.41
N ALA A 28 19.50 26.43 -20.58
CA ALA A 28 19.32 27.89 -20.72
C ALA A 28 18.66 28.30 -22.05
N HIS A 29 18.84 27.49 -23.10
CA HIS A 29 18.33 27.76 -24.45
C HIS A 29 17.23 26.77 -24.87
N GLU A 30 16.80 25.91 -23.95
CA GLU A 30 15.85 24.81 -24.14
C GLU A 30 16.09 23.95 -25.41
N THR A 31 17.34 23.82 -25.84
CA THR A 31 17.71 23.19 -27.11
C THR A 31 18.95 22.31 -26.99
N ALA A 32 19.04 21.29 -27.83
CA ALA A 32 20.25 20.47 -27.92
C ALA A 32 21.40 21.30 -28.49
N SER A 33 22.48 21.44 -27.73
CA SER A 33 23.69 22.14 -28.16
C SER A 33 24.53 21.28 -29.10
N GLU A 34 24.57 19.96 -28.86
CA GLU A 34 25.29 19.00 -29.70
C GLU A 34 24.52 17.68 -29.81
N ASP A 35 24.40 17.12 -31.02
CA ASP A 35 23.81 15.81 -31.30
C ASP A 35 24.85 14.91 -32.00
N TRP A 36 25.54 14.09 -31.21
CA TRP A 36 26.48 13.09 -31.71
C TRP A 36 25.86 11.70 -31.82
N THR A 37 24.52 11.58 -31.81
CA THR A 37 23.84 10.28 -31.85
C THR A 37 24.16 9.51 -33.13
N TRP A 38 24.59 10.18 -34.21
CA TRP A 38 25.07 9.52 -35.43
C TRP A 38 26.30 8.63 -35.21
N SER A 39 27.09 8.87 -34.16
CA SER A 39 28.30 8.09 -33.84
C SER A 39 28.00 6.72 -33.22
N VAL A 40 26.77 6.50 -32.74
CA VAL A 40 26.35 5.23 -32.14
C VAL A 40 25.61 4.39 -33.18
N GLY A 41 26.22 3.28 -33.61
CA GLY A 41 25.71 2.43 -34.69
C GLY A 41 24.43 1.66 -34.34
N CYS A 42 24.27 1.24 -33.08
CA CYS A 42 23.12 0.49 -32.58
C CYS A 42 22.27 1.35 -31.62
N ASN A 43 21.76 2.48 -32.11
CA ASN A 43 20.82 3.32 -31.37
C ASN A 43 19.62 3.64 -32.29
N PRO A 44 18.36 3.41 -31.84
CA PRO A 44 17.17 3.71 -32.64
C PRO A 44 17.02 5.20 -33.01
N LEU A 45 17.74 6.09 -32.31
CA LEU A 45 17.78 7.53 -32.58
C LEU A 45 18.93 7.93 -33.52
N SER A 46 19.83 7.01 -33.87
CA SER A 46 20.94 7.26 -34.78
C SER A 46 20.49 7.19 -36.25
N ILE A 47 21.05 8.07 -37.07
CA ILE A 47 20.85 8.06 -38.52
C ILE A 47 21.54 6.89 -39.21
N SER A 48 22.61 6.33 -38.60
CA SER A 48 23.37 5.21 -39.15
C SER A 48 22.79 3.84 -38.77
N SER A 49 21.84 3.80 -37.83
CA SER A 49 21.17 2.55 -37.46
C SER A 49 20.22 2.10 -38.57
N LYS A 50 20.39 0.86 -39.03
CA LYS A 50 19.52 0.23 -40.04
C LYS A 50 18.36 -0.55 -39.41
N GLY A 51 18.13 -0.44 -38.11
CA GLY A 51 17.12 -1.24 -37.42
C GLY A 51 16.68 -0.71 -36.05
N TRP A 52 15.82 -1.49 -35.40
CA TRP A 52 15.19 -1.20 -34.11
C TRP A 52 15.97 -1.77 -32.92
N GLN A 53 17.21 -2.21 -33.13
CA GLN A 53 18.00 -2.86 -32.10
C GLN A 53 18.57 -1.83 -31.12
N LEU A 54 18.38 -2.10 -29.83
CA LEU A 54 19.02 -1.35 -28.75
C LEU A 54 20.41 -1.93 -28.48
N SER A 55 21.39 -1.07 -28.23
CA SER A 55 22.71 -1.53 -27.76
C SER A 55 22.60 -2.22 -26.40
N GLU A 56 23.55 -3.11 -26.09
CA GLU A 56 23.62 -3.77 -24.79
C GLU A 56 23.66 -2.75 -23.63
N PHE A 57 24.38 -1.64 -23.82
CA PHE A 57 24.40 -0.53 -22.85
C PHE A 57 23.01 0.07 -22.62
N GLN A 58 22.23 0.31 -23.69
CA GLN A 58 20.87 0.84 -23.55
C GLN A 58 19.95 -0.16 -22.85
N GLN A 59 20.06 -1.45 -23.18
CA GLN A 59 19.29 -2.51 -22.53
C GLN A 59 19.62 -2.58 -21.03
N ASP A 60 20.90 -2.47 -20.67
CA ASP A 60 21.37 -2.44 -19.29
C ASP A 60 20.84 -1.22 -18.52
N VAL A 61 20.87 -0.03 -19.11
CA VAL A 61 20.34 1.19 -18.50
C VAL A 61 18.84 1.03 -18.24
N ILE A 62 18.08 0.57 -19.23
CA ILE A 62 16.64 0.30 -19.10
C ILE A 62 16.40 -0.70 -17.97
N ALA A 63 17.12 -1.83 -17.97
CA ALA A 63 16.94 -2.88 -16.98
C ALA A 63 17.25 -2.37 -15.56
N ARG A 64 18.32 -1.58 -15.40
CA ARG A 64 18.67 -0.95 -14.10
C ARG A 64 17.58 -0.02 -13.60
N ASN A 65 17.02 0.82 -14.47
CA ASN A 65 15.93 1.72 -14.10
C ASN A 65 14.71 0.93 -13.58
N TYR A 66 14.28 -0.11 -14.31
CA TYR A 66 13.20 -0.98 -13.85
C TYR A 66 13.51 -1.67 -12.51
N ILE A 67 14.74 -2.15 -12.32
CA ILE A 67 15.16 -2.78 -11.06
C ILE A 67 15.10 -1.79 -9.91
N ILE A 68 15.64 -0.57 -10.09
CA ILE A 68 15.64 0.46 -9.04
C ILE A 68 14.20 0.81 -8.67
N THR A 69 13.34 1.12 -9.64
CA THR A 69 11.94 1.47 -9.38
C THR A 69 11.20 0.33 -8.70
N GLY A 70 11.36 -0.92 -9.15
CA GLY A 70 10.71 -2.07 -8.53
C GLY A 70 11.18 -2.33 -7.09
N VAL A 71 12.48 -2.16 -6.83
CA VAL A 71 13.03 -2.28 -5.47
C VAL A 71 12.53 -1.15 -4.58
N GLU A 72 12.57 0.10 -5.03
CA GLU A 72 12.07 1.25 -4.26
C GLU A 72 10.59 1.10 -3.92
N GLU A 73 9.76 0.66 -4.88
CA GLU A 73 8.35 0.42 -4.66
C GLU A 73 8.13 -0.67 -3.61
N SER A 74 8.85 -1.80 -3.71
CA SER A 74 8.75 -2.87 -2.73
C SER A 74 9.16 -2.43 -1.32
N ILE A 75 10.19 -1.59 -1.20
CA ILE A 75 10.64 -1.01 0.07
C ILE A 75 9.55 -0.07 0.62
N ARG A 76 8.95 0.76 -0.23
CA ARG A 76 7.85 1.65 0.14
C ARG A 76 6.66 0.88 0.69
N VAL A 77 6.24 -0.18 -0.01
CA VAL A 77 5.13 -1.06 0.41
C VAL A 77 5.44 -1.68 1.77
N VAL A 78 6.61 -2.32 1.93
CA VAL A 78 7.01 -2.95 3.20
C VAL A 78 7.11 -1.94 4.34
N ASN A 79 7.75 -0.79 4.12
CA ASN A 79 7.86 0.26 5.13
C ASN A 79 6.49 0.79 5.53
N SER A 80 5.57 0.99 4.58
CA SER A 80 4.20 1.42 4.89
C SER A 80 3.46 0.41 5.76
N ALA A 81 3.64 -0.89 5.52
CA ALA A 81 3.05 -1.95 6.33
C ALA A 81 3.67 -2.00 7.73
N ILE A 82 4.99 -1.87 7.85
CA ILE A 82 5.68 -1.79 9.15
C ILE A 82 5.21 -0.58 9.95
N GLN A 83 5.08 0.59 9.30
CA GLN A 83 4.57 1.79 9.96
C GLN A 83 3.16 1.57 10.53
N ARG A 84 2.28 0.89 9.80
CA ARG A 84 0.95 0.53 10.31
C ARG A 84 1.04 -0.37 11.55
N LEU A 85 1.91 -1.38 11.55
CA LEU A 85 2.13 -2.22 12.73
C LEU A 85 2.64 -1.44 13.94
N VAL A 86 3.57 -0.50 13.74
CA VAL A 86 4.13 0.33 14.82
C VAL A 86 3.06 1.21 15.45
N THR A 87 2.08 1.68 14.67
CA THR A 87 0.98 2.49 15.20
C THR A 87 -0.06 1.71 15.99
N GLU A 88 -0.05 0.37 15.94
CA GLU A 88 -1.05 -0.44 16.64
C GLU A 88 -0.83 -0.50 18.15
N ARG A 89 -1.91 -0.28 18.91
CA ARG A 89 -1.85 -0.35 20.37
C ARG A 89 -1.80 -1.80 20.83
N THR A 90 -0.75 -2.14 21.59
CA THR A 90 -0.63 -3.43 22.26
C THR A 90 -1.67 -3.56 23.37
N SER A 91 -2.40 -4.67 23.39
CA SER A 91 -3.32 -5.03 24.47
C SER A 91 -3.19 -6.51 24.79
N GLU A 92 -3.46 -6.90 26.03
CA GLU A 92 -3.39 -8.30 26.47
C GLU A 92 -4.30 -9.21 25.63
N GLN A 93 -5.51 -8.73 25.29
CA GLN A 93 -6.47 -9.43 24.44
C GLN A 93 -5.94 -9.60 23.00
N GLY A 94 -5.27 -8.57 22.47
CA GLY A 94 -4.66 -8.60 21.14
C GLY A 94 -3.40 -9.48 21.06
N PHE A 95 -2.67 -9.63 22.16
CA PHE A 95 -1.40 -10.37 22.17
C PHE A 95 -1.56 -11.84 21.77
N LYS A 96 -2.61 -12.53 22.26
CA LYS A 96 -2.89 -13.92 21.89
C LYS A 96 -3.22 -14.06 20.39
N ILE A 97 -3.93 -13.09 19.83
CA ILE A 97 -4.29 -13.05 18.40
C ILE A 97 -3.02 -12.82 17.57
N PHE A 98 -2.23 -11.80 17.94
CA PHE A 98 -0.96 -11.49 17.28
C PHE A 98 -0.03 -12.70 17.23
N LYS A 99 0.15 -13.40 18.37
CA LYS A 99 1.05 -14.55 18.49
C LYS A 99 0.72 -15.69 17.53
N THR A 100 -0.55 -15.83 17.12
CA THR A 100 -0.95 -16.85 16.12
C THR A 100 -0.67 -16.43 14.67
N LYS A 101 -0.43 -15.14 14.43
CA LYS A 101 -0.17 -14.55 13.09
C LYS A 101 1.29 -14.16 12.88
N GLU A 102 2.05 -14.03 13.96
CA GLU A 102 3.47 -13.63 13.95
C GLU A 102 4.31 -14.45 12.97
N SER A 103 4.22 -15.79 13.03
CA SER A 103 5.03 -16.68 12.18
C SER A 103 4.80 -16.41 10.68
N VAL A 104 3.54 -16.21 10.29
CA VAL A 104 3.16 -15.91 8.91
C VAL A 104 3.73 -14.56 8.47
N MET A 105 3.66 -13.53 9.31
CA MET A 105 4.24 -12.23 8.98
C MET A 105 5.76 -12.28 8.85
N VAL A 106 6.43 -13.00 9.76
CA VAL A 106 7.89 -13.20 9.72
C VAL A 106 8.29 -13.98 8.47
N GLU A 107 7.56 -15.03 8.10
CA GLU A 107 7.79 -15.80 6.88
C GLU A 107 7.66 -14.92 5.63
N LYS A 108 6.58 -14.13 5.54
CA LYS A 108 6.36 -13.21 4.40
C LYS A 108 7.42 -12.12 4.34
N TYR A 109 7.82 -11.56 5.48
CA TYR A 109 8.92 -10.59 5.54
C TYR A 109 10.24 -11.20 5.05
N ASN A 110 10.58 -12.41 5.53
CA ASN A 110 11.79 -13.12 5.09
C ASN A 110 11.77 -13.43 3.59
N SER A 111 10.60 -13.71 3.00
CA SER A 111 10.43 -13.87 1.56
C SER A 111 10.85 -12.60 0.79
N VAL A 112 10.38 -11.43 1.23
CA VAL A 112 10.76 -10.14 0.64
C VAL A 112 12.27 -9.90 0.75
N VAL A 113 12.83 -10.08 1.95
CA VAL A 113 14.27 -9.87 2.19
C VAL A 113 15.12 -10.81 1.34
N ASN A 114 14.70 -12.07 1.19
CA ASN A 114 15.40 -13.01 0.31
C ASN A 114 15.33 -12.59 -1.17
N MET A 115 14.21 -12.01 -1.60
CA MET A 115 14.09 -11.46 -2.94
C MET A 115 15.02 -10.25 -3.15
N TRP A 116 15.08 -9.32 -2.20
CA TRP A 116 16.04 -8.20 -2.24
C TRP A 116 17.48 -8.69 -2.34
N ARG A 117 17.86 -9.71 -1.55
CA ARG A 117 19.20 -10.32 -1.64
C ARG A 117 19.47 -10.92 -3.01
N ARG A 118 18.50 -11.61 -3.60
CA ARG A 118 18.63 -12.25 -4.91
C ARG A 118 18.78 -11.22 -6.03
N VAL A 119 17.96 -10.16 -6.00
CA VAL A 119 18.08 -9.02 -6.92
C VAL A 119 19.46 -8.36 -6.78
N ALA A 120 19.89 -8.07 -5.55
CA ALA A 120 21.21 -7.46 -5.30
C ALA A 120 22.37 -8.35 -5.79
N PHE A 121 22.29 -9.67 -5.61
CA PHE A 121 23.28 -10.62 -6.10
C PHE A 121 23.36 -10.60 -7.64
N MET A 122 22.22 -10.59 -8.33
CA MET A 122 22.17 -10.57 -9.79
C MET A 122 22.63 -9.24 -10.37
N SER A 123 22.23 -8.12 -9.75
CA SER A 123 22.69 -6.78 -10.12
C SER A 123 24.21 -6.61 -9.92
N ARG A 124 24.78 -7.22 -8.88
CA ARG A 124 26.24 -7.27 -8.67
C ARG A 124 26.95 -8.03 -9.79
N GLY A 125 26.36 -9.11 -10.27
CA GLY A 125 26.88 -9.90 -11.39
C GLY A 125 26.62 -9.29 -12.76
N LEU A 126 26.13 -8.05 -12.84
CA LEU A 126 25.72 -7.37 -14.09
C LEU A 126 24.63 -8.12 -14.88
N ARG A 127 23.90 -9.05 -14.25
CA ARG A 127 22.84 -9.84 -14.87
C ARG A 127 21.49 -9.12 -14.80
N TYR A 128 21.44 -7.88 -15.31
CA TYR A 128 20.27 -7.02 -15.16
C TYR A 128 19.02 -7.60 -15.83
N GLY A 129 19.16 -8.19 -17.03
CA GLY A 129 18.03 -8.85 -17.71
C GLY A 129 17.41 -9.99 -16.90
N ASP A 130 18.20 -10.75 -16.15
CA ASP A 130 17.66 -11.79 -15.27
C ASP A 130 17.09 -11.21 -13.97
N ALA A 131 17.68 -10.13 -13.44
CA ALA A 131 17.16 -9.45 -12.26
C ALA A 131 15.79 -8.79 -12.52
N VAL A 132 15.57 -8.22 -13.72
CA VAL A 132 14.27 -7.67 -14.13
C VAL A 132 13.17 -8.74 -14.07
N LYS A 133 13.47 -10.00 -14.44
CA LYS A 133 12.50 -11.11 -14.36
C LYS A 133 12.03 -11.40 -12.93
N LEU A 134 12.78 -10.98 -11.91
CA LEU A 134 12.39 -11.14 -10.51
C LEU A 134 11.45 -10.01 -10.01
N MET A 135 11.26 -8.93 -10.76
CA MET A 135 10.49 -7.77 -10.29
C MET A 135 9.03 -8.12 -9.99
N SER A 136 8.39 -8.95 -10.81
CA SER A 136 7.01 -9.40 -10.55
C SER A 136 6.92 -10.24 -9.27
N SER A 137 7.87 -11.14 -9.03
CA SER A 137 7.93 -11.93 -7.80
C SER A 137 8.26 -11.08 -6.58
N LEU A 138 9.05 -10.01 -6.74
CA LEU A 138 9.34 -9.05 -5.67
C LEU A 138 8.09 -8.23 -5.30
N GLU A 139 7.35 -7.77 -6.30
CA GLU A 139 6.08 -7.10 -6.12
C GLU A 139 5.09 -8.01 -5.39
N GLU A 140 4.90 -9.25 -5.85
CA GLU A 140 4.04 -10.24 -5.21
C GLU A 140 4.46 -10.51 -3.75
N ALA A 141 5.76 -10.66 -3.48
CA ALA A 141 6.26 -10.88 -2.12
C ALA A 141 5.97 -9.67 -1.21
N SER A 142 6.21 -8.45 -1.69
CA SER A 142 5.98 -7.21 -0.93
C SER A 142 4.50 -6.98 -0.64
N ASN A 143 3.63 -7.20 -1.63
CA ASN A 143 2.18 -7.16 -1.46
C ASN A 143 1.69 -8.27 -0.53
N GLY A 144 2.24 -9.49 -0.63
CA GLY A 144 1.95 -10.60 0.27
C GLY A 144 2.26 -10.29 1.73
N PHE A 145 3.39 -9.62 2.00
CA PHE A 145 3.70 -9.13 3.34
C PHE A 145 2.71 -8.05 3.80
N SER A 146 2.43 -7.04 2.96
CA SER A 146 1.46 -5.99 3.26
C SER A 146 0.06 -6.55 3.56
N HIS A 147 -0.39 -7.55 2.81
CA HIS A 147 -1.66 -8.24 3.05
C HIS A 147 -1.66 -9.02 4.37
N ALA A 148 -0.58 -9.74 4.70
CA ALA A 148 -0.47 -10.44 5.98
C ALA A 148 -0.53 -9.47 7.17
N VAL A 149 0.11 -8.30 7.04
CA VAL A 149 0.05 -7.22 8.02
C VAL A 149 -1.38 -6.67 8.15
N ASN A 150 -1.99 -6.25 7.03
CA ASN A 150 -3.35 -5.68 7.06
C ASN A 150 -4.39 -6.66 7.61
N SER A 151 -4.27 -7.95 7.28
CA SER A 151 -5.11 -9.00 7.84
C SER A 151 -4.88 -9.20 9.34
N THR A 152 -3.62 -9.10 9.79
CA THR A 152 -3.32 -9.19 11.23
C THR A 152 -3.92 -8.00 11.97
N ILE A 153 -3.75 -6.79 11.45
CA ILE A 153 -4.34 -5.56 12.01
C ILE A 153 -5.86 -5.67 12.07
N SER A 154 -6.54 -6.12 11.01
CA SER A 154 -8.00 -6.29 11.03
C SER A 154 -8.45 -7.29 12.10
N ASN A 155 -7.66 -8.33 12.39
CA ASN A 155 -7.94 -9.28 13.45
C ASN A 155 -7.62 -8.74 14.86
N LEU A 156 -6.63 -7.84 14.98
CA LEU A 156 -6.29 -7.13 16.21
C LEU A 156 -7.30 -6.04 16.59
N HIS A 157 -8.15 -5.64 15.64
CA HIS A 157 -9.33 -4.83 15.88
C HIS A 157 -10.60 -5.70 15.92
N PRO A 158 -10.83 -6.55 16.95
CA PRO A 158 -12.15 -7.09 17.16
C PRO A 158 -13.05 -5.98 17.71
N ALA A 159 -14.03 -5.52 16.92
CA ALA A 159 -15.28 -4.95 17.42
C ALA A 159 -15.16 -3.87 18.54
N LYS A 160 -14.16 -2.99 18.48
CA LYS A 160 -13.89 -1.94 19.49
C LYS A 160 -15.01 -0.91 19.68
N CYS A 161 -16.07 -0.93 18.88
CA CYS A 161 -17.17 0.02 19.06
C CYS A 161 -18.38 -0.52 19.84
N ALA A 162 -18.60 -1.84 19.91
CA ALA A 162 -19.86 -2.36 20.45
C ALA A 162 -19.74 -3.00 21.85
N ARG A 163 -18.64 -3.71 22.15
CA ARG A 163 -18.59 -4.62 23.31
C ARG A 163 -17.92 -4.05 24.56
N GLN A 164 -17.10 -3.00 24.43
CA GLN A 164 -16.36 -2.40 25.54
C GLN A 164 -16.94 -1.10 26.07
N ARG A 165 -18.02 -0.57 25.47
CA ARG A 165 -18.83 0.44 26.14
C ARG A 165 -19.60 -0.28 27.24
N LYS A 166 -18.98 -0.44 28.41
CA LYS A 166 -19.75 -0.53 29.65
C LYS A 166 -20.53 0.77 29.69
N ILE A 167 -21.76 0.75 29.20
CA ILE A 167 -22.71 1.80 29.53
C ILE A 167 -22.91 1.56 31.03
N ASP A 168 -22.19 2.34 31.83
CA ASP A 168 -22.45 2.43 33.25
C ASP A 168 -23.79 3.17 33.33
N VAL A 169 -24.88 2.42 33.10
CA VAL A 169 -26.20 2.89 33.45
C VAL A 169 -26.14 2.92 34.97
N GLN A 170 -25.80 4.08 35.55
CA GLN A 170 -26.16 4.38 36.92
C GLN A 170 -27.67 4.31 36.98
N LEU A 171 -28.19 3.09 37.14
CA LEU A 171 -29.54 2.86 37.60
C LEU A 171 -29.54 3.33 39.04
N ASP A 172 -29.74 4.64 39.19
CA ASP A 172 -29.97 5.25 40.48
C ASP A 172 -31.08 4.45 41.16
N MET A 173 -30.77 3.82 42.30
CA MET A 173 -31.69 2.95 43.05
C MET A 173 -32.96 3.67 43.51
N THR A 174 -33.01 4.99 43.33
CA THR A 174 -34.14 5.89 43.58
C THR A 174 -35.13 5.97 42.40
N THR A 175 -34.70 5.62 41.18
CA THR A 175 -35.53 5.74 39.97
C THR A 175 -36.63 4.67 39.92
N ILE A 176 -36.31 3.44 40.33
CA ILE A 176 -37.25 2.31 40.35
C ILE A 176 -38.43 2.57 41.31
N PRO A 177 -38.24 2.98 42.58
CA PRO A 177 -39.36 3.32 43.45
C PRO A 177 -40.15 4.53 42.96
N ALA A 178 -39.52 5.53 42.32
CA ALA A 178 -40.23 6.67 41.73
C ALA A 178 -41.23 6.23 40.65
N PHE A 179 -40.84 5.32 39.75
CA PHE A 179 -41.76 4.76 38.75
C PHE A 179 -42.90 3.97 39.38
N ILE A 180 -42.65 3.20 40.44
CA ILE A 180 -43.69 2.45 41.16
C ILE A 180 -44.72 3.40 41.79
N VAL A 181 -44.28 4.51 42.40
CA VAL A 181 -45.18 5.51 43.00
C VAL A 181 -46.04 6.17 41.93
N VAL A 182 -45.46 6.58 40.80
CA VAL A 182 -46.20 7.19 39.69
C VAL A 182 -47.22 6.20 39.10
N PHE A 183 -46.84 4.94 38.89
CA PHE A 183 -47.77 3.90 38.45
C PHE A 183 -48.88 3.63 39.47
N GLY A 184 -48.57 3.62 40.76
CA GLY A 184 -49.57 3.46 41.82
C GLY A 184 -50.58 4.62 41.88
N LEU A 185 -50.10 5.86 41.72
CA LEU A 185 -50.94 7.05 41.64
C LEU A 185 -51.81 7.04 40.39
N LEU A 186 -51.22 6.72 39.22
CA LEU A 186 -51.97 6.58 37.97
C LEU A 186 -53.02 5.47 38.07
N TRP A 187 -52.68 4.31 38.65
CA TRP A 187 -53.64 3.24 38.88
C TRP A 187 -54.78 3.70 39.77
N PHE A 188 -54.50 4.45 40.84
CA PHE A 188 -55.53 4.97 41.74
C PHE A 188 -56.43 6.02 41.07
N LEU A 189 -55.85 6.92 40.28
CA LEU A 189 -56.58 7.97 39.56
C LEU A 189 -57.40 7.44 38.38
N LEU A 190 -56.85 6.47 37.65
CA LEU A 190 -57.50 5.83 36.51
C LEU A 190 -58.42 4.68 36.93
N ARG A 191 -58.46 4.31 38.22
CA ARG A 191 -59.40 3.31 38.72
C ARG A 191 -60.81 3.84 38.49
N PRO A 192 -61.64 3.17 37.67
CA PRO A 192 -62.98 3.64 37.37
C PRO A 192 -63.76 3.74 38.68
N ARG A 193 -64.21 4.95 39.01
CA ARG A 193 -65.07 5.20 40.17
C ARG A 193 -66.33 4.34 39.97
N ARG A 194 -66.63 3.48 40.96
CA ARG A 194 -67.81 2.60 40.92
C ARG A 194 -69.05 3.42 40.54
N PRO A 195 -69.88 2.97 39.58
CA PRO A 195 -71.07 3.72 39.21
C PRO A 195 -71.94 3.90 40.46
N LYS A 196 -72.29 5.15 40.77
CA LYS A 196 -73.19 5.46 41.88
C LYS A 196 -74.51 4.71 41.66
N PRO A 197 -75.08 4.04 42.68
CA PRO A 197 -76.36 3.38 42.53
C PRO A 197 -77.42 4.43 42.18
N LYS A 198 -78.15 4.22 41.06
CA LYS A 198 -79.33 5.01 40.74
C LYS A 198 -80.42 4.59 41.72
N ILE A 199 -80.82 5.51 42.59
CA ILE A 199 -82.02 5.39 43.41
C ILE A 199 -83.19 5.82 42.50
N ASN A 200 -84.18 4.94 42.35
CA ASN A 200 -85.48 5.23 41.71
C ASN A 200 -86.24 6.30 42.48
#